data_AF-A0A2Z6ADS8-F1
#
_entry.id   AF-A0A2Z6ADS8-F1
#
_cell.length_a   1.000
_cell.length_b   1.000
_cell.length_c   1.000
_cell.angle_alpha   90.00
_cell.angle_beta   90.00
_cell.angle_gamma   90.00
#
_symmetry.space_group_name_H-M   'P 1'
#
loop_
_entity.id
_entity.type
_entity.pdbx_description
1 polymer ?
#
loop_
_entity_poly.entity_id
_entity_poly.type
_entity_poly.pdbx_seq_one_letter_code
_entity_poly.pdbx_strand_id
1 'polypeptide(L)' 'MPKAVALPDDVKRVDVIALGRTRIITPAGEAWDSWFDGAGVTADFMTDREQPDHQEREAF' A
#
# COMPACT_ATOMS: atom_id res chain seq x y z
N MET A 1 -10.04 18.18 11.32
CA MET A 1 -8.82 17.67 11.98
C MET A 1 -7.91 18.84 12.29
N PRO A 2 -7.10 18.80 13.37
CA PRO A 2 -6.06 19.80 13.60
C PRO A 2 -5.14 19.92 12.37
N LYS A 3 -4.62 21.12 12.10
CA LYS A 3 -3.79 21.37 10.89
C LYS A 3 -2.56 20.46 10.80
N ALA A 4 -1.99 20.07 11.93
CA ALA A 4 -0.83 19.18 12.00
C ALA A 4 -1.10 17.75 11.49
N VAL A 5 -2.36 17.33 11.40
CA VAL A 5 -2.78 16.00 10.95
C VAL A 5 -3.88 16.09 9.89
N ALA A 6 -3.97 17.23 9.20
CA ALA A 6 -4.90 17.40 8.09
C ALA A 6 -4.43 16.57 6.89
N LEU A 7 -5.38 15.92 6.22
CA LEU A 7 -5.12 15.34 4.91
C LEU A 7 -4.95 16.48 3.88
N PRO A 8 -4.26 16.23 2.75
CA PRO A 8 -4.19 17.16 1.64
C PRO A 8 -5.56 17.63 1.14
N ASP A 9 -5.65 18.86 0.62
CA ASP A 9 -6.91 19.50 0.24
C ASP A 9 -7.65 18.81 -0.92
N ASP A 10 -6.92 18.05 -1.74
CA ASP A 10 -7.44 17.27 -2.86
C ASP A 10 -8.09 15.95 -2.41
N VAL A 11 -7.85 15.49 -1.18
CA VAL A 11 -8.51 14.29 -0.63
C VAL A 11 -9.98 14.59 -0.31
N LYS A 12 -10.89 14.00 -1.08
CA LYS A 12 -12.35 14.17 -0.90
C LYS A 12 -13.07 12.96 -0.30
N ARG A 13 -12.40 11.80 -0.25
CA ARG A 13 -12.95 10.54 0.26
C ARG A 13 -11.91 9.84 1.11
N VAL A 14 -12.38 9.18 2.17
CA VAL A 14 -11.53 8.43 3.09
C VAL A 14 -12.15 7.07 3.39
N ASP A 15 -11.29 6.08 3.62
CA ASP A 15 -11.67 4.81 4.22
C ASP A 15 -11.52 4.93 5.74
N VAL A 16 -12.49 4.38 6.49
CA VAL A 16 -12.51 4.45 7.95
C VAL A 16 -12.55 3.05 8.52
N ILE A 17 -11.44 2.63 9.12
CA ILE A 17 -11.28 1.30 9.68
C ILE A 17 -11.41 1.38 11.20
N ALA A 18 -12.30 0.56 11.77
CA ALA A 18 -12.51 0.49 13.21
C ALA A 18 -11.63 -0.60 13.84
N LEU A 19 -10.76 -0.20 14.77
CA LEU A 19 -9.99 -1.13 15.61
C LEU A 19 -10.42 -0.93 17.07
N GLY A 20 -11.49 -1.63 17.46
CA GLY A 20 -12.18 -1.40 18.73
C GLY A 20 -12.65 0.05 18.86
N ARG A 21 -12.03 0.80 19.78
CA ARG A 21 -12.30 2.25 20.00
C ARG A 21 -11.46 3.18 19.12
N THR A 22 -10.44 2.65 18.44
CA THR A 22 -9.57 3.40 17.53
C THR A 22 -10.20 3.50 16.14
N ARG A 23 -9.92 4.60 15.43
CA ARG A 23 -10.28 4.79 14.02
C ARG A 23 -9.01 5.09 13.22
N ILE A 24 -8.74 4.28 12.22
CA ILE A 24 -7.73 4.57 11.20
C ILE A 24 -8.46 5.25 10.05
N ILE A 25 -7.94 6.39 9.60
CA ILE A 25 -8.49 7.17 8.50
C ILE A 25 -7.40 7.28 7.44
N THR A 26 -7.64 6.73 6.26
CA THR A 26 -6.74 6.81 5.10
C THR A 26 -7.50 7.43 3.93
N PRO A 27 -6.83 8.08 2.97
CA PRO A 27 -7.46 8.39 1.69
C PRO A 27 -8.10 7.12 1.09
N ALA A 28 -9.27 7.29 0.48
CA ALA A 28 -10.01 6.14 -0.04
C ALA A 28 -9.22 5.42 -1.14
N GLY A 29 -9.16 4.08 -1.06
CA GLY A 29 -8.42 3.26 -2.02
C GLY A 29 -6.93 3.07 -1.72
N GLU A 30 -6.39 3.76 -0.70
CA GLU A 30 -4.99 3.61 -0.29
C GLU A 30 -4.80 2.65 0.90
N ALA A 31 -5.90 2.15 1.47
CA ALA A 31 -5.83 1.10 2.48
C ALA A 31 -5.36 -0.23 1.84
N TRP A 32 -4.62 -1.02 2.62
CA TRP A 32 -4.18 -2.36 2.20
C TRP A 32 -5.36 -3.25 1.79
N ASP A 33 -6.46 -3.21 2.53
CA ASP A 33 -7.68 -3.96 2.20
C ASP A 33 -8.22 -3.53 0.83
N SER A 34 -8.28 -2.22 0.56
CA SER A 34 -8.73 -1.68 -0.72
C SER A 34 -7.83 -2.09 -1.89
N TRP A 35 -6.52 -2.26 -1.66
CA TRP A 35 -5.58 -2.77 -2.66
C TRP A 35 -5.83 -4.26 -2.96
N PHE A 36 -6.04 -5.08 -1.92
CA PHE A 36 -6.30 -6.52 -2.06
C PHE A 36 -7.68 -6.83 -2.67
N ASP A 37 -8.68 -5.97 -2.44
CA ASP A 37 -9.99 -6.05 -3.09
C ASP A 37 -9.97 -5.62 -4.57
N GLY A 38 -8.83 -5.10 -5.03
CA GLY A 38 -8.61 -4.67 -6.41
C GLY A 38 -8.60 -5.82 -7.42
N ALA A 39 -8.59 -5.47 -8.70
CA ALA A 39 -8.46 -6.46 -9.77
C ALA A 39 -7.10 -7.17 -9.67
N GLY A 40 -7.14 -8.51 -9.68
CA GLY A 40 -5.94 -9.33 -9.80
C GLY A 40 -5.26 -9.16 -11.16
N VAL A 41 -4.02 -9.64 -11.22
CA VAL A 41 -3.25 -9.70 -12.46
C VAL A 41 -3.66 -10.88 -13.34
N THR A 42 -3.27 -10.87 -14.61
CA THR A 42 -3.52 -11.99 -15.53
C THR A 42 -2.68 -13.22 -15.13
N ALA A 43 -3.08 -14.41 -15.61
CA ALA A 43 -2.42 -15.66 -15.26
C ALA A 43 -0.95 -15.74 -15.71
N ASP A 44 -0.59 -14.94 -16.70
CA ASP A 44 0.76 -14.83 -17.28
C ASP A 44 1.56 -13.63 -16.74
N PHE A 45 1.02 -12.87 -15.78
CA PHE A 45 1.71 -11.72 -15.22
C PHE A 45 2.92 -12.16 -14.40
N MET A 46 4.12 -11.70 -14.81
CA MET A 46 5.40 -11.99 -14.14
C MET A 46 5.69 -13.50 -13.99
N THR A 47 5.41 -14.30 -15.02
CA THR A 47 5.75 -15.74 -15.06
C THR A 47 7.23 -16.02 -14.80
N ASP A 48 8.09 -15.09 -15.23
CA ASP A 48 9.53 -15.12 -14.99
C ASP A 48 9.99 -13.80 -14.39
N ARG A 49 11.02 -13.88 -13.54
CA ARG A 49 11.75 -12.72 -13.04
C ARG A 49 13.23 -13.00 -13.23
N GLU A 50 13.93 -12.09 -13.91
CA GLU A 50 15.38 -12.13 -14.01
C GLU A 50 15.97 -12.02 -12.60
N GLN A 51 16.41 -13.15 -12.06
CA GLN A 51 17.11 -13.23 -10.80
C GLN A 51 18.59 -13.51 -11.10
N PRO A 52 19.49 -12.55 -10.88
CA PRO A 52 20.92 -12.81 -11.04
C PRO A 52 21.38 -13.81 -9.97
N ASP A 53 22.49 -14.48 -10.27
CA ASP A 53 23.17 -15.32 -9.30
C ASP A 53 23.62 -14.52 -8.07
N HIS A 54 23.86 -15.23 -6.98
CA HIS A 54 24.38 -14.64 -5.75
C HIS A 54 25.67 -13.84 -6.03
N GLN A 55 25.67 -12.57 -5.65
CA GLN A 55 26.83 -11.70 -5.83
C GLN A 55 27.83 -11.87 -4.70
N GLU A 56 29.11 -12.06 -5.04
CA GLU A 56 30.19 -12.01 -4.06
C GLU A 56 30.45 -10.56 -3.62
N ARG A 57 30.71 -10.36 -2.33
CA ARG A 57 31.15 -9.08 -1.78
C ARG A 57 32.65 -9.12 -1.55
N GLU A 58 33.31 -7.96 -1.63
CA GLU A 58 34.73 -7.84 -1.28
C GLU A 58 34.98 -8.33 0.15
N ALA A 59 36.08 -9.05 0.35
CA ALA A 59 36.58 -9.36 1.68
C ALA A 59 37.18 -8.08 2.30
N PHE A 60 36.96 -7.90 3.61
CA PHE A 60 37.43 -6.75 4.39
C PHE A 60 38.96 -6.58 4.37
#